data_AF-A0A962NG47-F1
#
_entry.id   AF-A0A962NG47-F1
#
_cell.length_a   1.000
_cell.length_b   1.000
_cell.length_c   1.000
_cell.angle_alpha   90.00
_cell.angle_beta   90.00
_cell.angle_gamma   90.00
#
_symmetry.space_group_name_H-M   'P 1'
#
loop_
_entity.id
_entity.type
_entity.pdbx_description
1 polymer ?
#
loop_
_entity_poly.entity_id
_entity_poly.type
_entity_poly.pdbx_seq_one_letter_code
_entity_poly.pdbx_strand_id
1 'polypeptide(L)' 'MINIKLPDGSIRAYEQPLSVGAVAADIGPGLAKAALAGKVDGRLVDLSHTL' A
#
# COMPACT_ATOMS: atom_id res chain seq x y z
N MET A 1 -6.42 9.19 -9.91
CA MET A 1 -7.00 9.12 -8.55
C MET A 1 -7.28 7.66 -8.23
N ILE A 2 -6.52 7.09 -7.31
CA ILE A 2 -6.57 5.68 -6.90
C ILE A 2 -7.03 5.65 -5.45
N ASN A 3 -8.08 4.88 -5.16
CA ASN A 3 -8.61 4.72 -3.81
C ASN A 3 -8.20 3.36 -3.27
N ILE A 4 -7.34 3.36 -2.25
CA ILE A 4 -6.86 2.16 -1.58
C ILE A 4 -7.66 1.98 -0.31
N LYS A 5 -8.39 0.87 -0.22
CA LYS A 5 -9.08 0.46 1.00
C LYS A 5 -8.17 -0.44 1.82
N LEU A 6 -7.89 -0.02 3.04
CA LEU A 6 -7.11 -0.77 4.01
C LEU A 6 -8.03 -1.73 4.80
N PRO A 7 -7.46 -2.81 5.40
CA PRO A 7 -8.24 -3.80 6.14
C PRO A 7 -8.89 -3.27 7.42
N ASP A 8 -8.44 -2.11 7.91
CA ASP A 8 -9.06 -1.36 9.02
C ASP A 8 -10.35 -0.61 8.58
N GLY A 9 -10.66 -0.62 7.29
CA GLY A 9 -11.80 0.10 6.70
C GLY A 9 -11.47 1.51 6.23
N SER A 10 -10.27 2.01 6.51
CA SER A 10 -9.82 3.33 6.05
C SER A 10 -9.64 3.33 4.54
N ILE A 11 -9.97 4.47 3.90
CA ILE A 11 -9.74 4.69 2.47
C ILE A 11 -8.71 5.80 2.32
N ARG A 12 -7.65 5.52 1.57
CA ARG A 12 -6.65 6.51 1.18
C ARG A 12 -6.74 6.79 -0.30
N ALA A 13 -6.80 8.06 -0.66
CA ALA A 13 -6.84 8.52 -2.04
C ALA A 13 -5.47 9.05 -2.45
N TYR A 14 -4.97 8.55 -3.58
CA TYR A 14 -3.69 8.94 -4.14
C TYR A 14 -3.87 9.46 -5.57
N GLU A 15 -3.14 10.51 -5.93
CA GLU A 15 -3.29 11.15 -7.25
C GLU A 15 -2.48 10.47 -8.35
N GLN A 16 -1.41 9.77 -7.97
CA GLN A 16 -0.50 9.06 -8.87
C GLN A 16 -0.45 7.55 -8.57
N PRO A 17 -0.05 6.71 -9.53
CA PRO A 17 0.29 5.30 -9.28
C PRO A 17 1.42 5.23 -8.25
N LEU A 18 1.24 4.37 -7.24
CA LEU A 18 2.18 4.20 -6.15
C LEU A 18 2.49 2.72 -5.98
N SER A 19 3.69 2.42 -5.51
CA SER A 19 3.97 1.06 -5.11
C SER A 19 3.35 0.73 -3.75
N VAL A 20 3.12 -0.55 -3.48
CA VAL A 20 2.71 -1.02 -2.16
C VAL A 20 3.65 -0.50 -1.06
N GLY A 21 4.96 -0.49 -1.32
CA GLY A 21 5.95 0.04 -0.39
C GLY A 21 5.79 1.55 -0.16
N ALA A 22 5.47 2.32 -1.19
CA ALA A 22 5.21 3.76 -1.05
C ALA A 22 3.95 4.02 -0.21
N VAL A 23 2.90 3.20 -0.37
CA VAL A 23 1.70 3.26 0.48
C VAL A 23 2.05 2.91 1.93
N ALA A 24 2.87 1.89 2.17
CA ALA A 24 3.32 1.54 3.52
C ALA A 24 4.15 2.69 4.17
N ALA A 25 4.99 3.37 3.39
CA ALA A 25 5.74 4.55 3.83
C ALA A 25 4.85 5.74 4.18
N ASP A 26 3.78 5.97 3.40
CA ASP A 26 2.79 7.02 3.68
C ASP A 26 1.95 6.71 4.94
N ILE A 27 1.69 5.44 5.23
CA ILE A 27 1.02 5.03 6.48
C ILE A 27 1.94 5.29 7.69
N GLY A 28 3.23 4.98 7.56
CA GLY A 28 4.22 5.40 8.56
C GLY A 28 5.56 4.67 8.45
N PRO A 29 6.64 5.28 8.98
CA PRO A 29 8.00 4.75 8.83
C PRO A 29 8.20 3.39 9.51
N GLY A 30 7.47 3.12 10.59
CA GLY A 30 7.50 1.81 11.26
C GLY A 30 6.90 0.69 10.41
N LEU A 31 5.78 0.96 9.72
CA LEU A 31 5.16 0.00 8.82
C LEU A 31 6.03 -0.24 7.60
N ALA A 32 6.58 0.81 7.00
CA ALA A 32 7.50 0.70 5.86
C ALA A 32 8.72 -0.18 6.18
N LYS A 33 9.27 -0.04 7.39
CA LYS A 33 10.41 -0.84 7.84
C LYS A 33 10.04 -2.31 8.09
N ALA A 34 8.81 -2.58 8.53
CA ALA A 34 8.33 -3.92 8.82
C ALA A 34 7.70 -4.63 7.60
N ALA A 35 7.32 -3.87 6.57
CA ALA A 35 6.67 -4.40 5.38
C ALA A 35 7.66 -5.25 4.57
N LEU A 36 7.24 -6.48 4.24
CA LEU A 36 7.98 -7.42 3.39
C LEU A 36 7.25 -7.68 2.06
N ALA A 37 5.92 -7.65 2.07
CA ALA A 37 5.06 -7.85 0.92
C ALA A 37 3.71 -7.15 1.14
N GLY A 38 2.97 -6.92 0.06
CA GLY A 38 1.57 -6.48 0.10
C GLY A 38 0.61 -7.60 -0.26
N LYS A 39 -0.66 -7.40 0.07
CA LYS A 39 -1.76 -8.21 -0.46
C LYS A 39 -2.75 -7.30 -1.16
N VAL A 40 -2.91 -7.49 -2.47
CA VAL A 40 -3.78 -6.70 -3.35
C VAL A 40 -4.80 -7.64 -3.96
N ASP A 41 -6.09 -7.38 -3.75
CA ASP A 41 -7.19 -8.20 -4.27
C ASP A 41 -7.03 -9.71 -4.04
N GLY A 42 -6.53 -10.08 -2.86
CA GLY A 42 -6.31 -11.49 -2.50
C GLY A 42 -4.95 -12.05 -2.91
N ARG A 43 -4.16 -11.34 -3.73
CA ARG A 43 -2.86 -11.80 -4.25
C ARG A 43 -1.70 -11.19 -3.48
N LEU A 44 -0.72 -12.01 -3.13
CA LEU A 44 0.55 -11.55 -2.58
C LEU A 44 1.37 -10.88 -3.68
N VAL A 45 1.87 -9.68 -3.40
CA VAL A 45 2.67 -8.87 -4.32
C VAL A 45 3.88 -8.31 -3.59
N ASP A 46 4.92 -8.00 -4.36
CA ASP A 46 6.13 -7.37 -3.85
C ASP A 46 5.87 -5.90 -3.47
N LEU A 47 6.73 -5.32 -2.63
CA LEU A 47 6.65 -3.90 -2.25
C LEU A 47 6.87 -2.95 -3.44
N SER A 48 7.59 -3.40 -4.47
CA SER A 48 7.78 -2.66 -5.72
C SER A 48 6.57 -2.68 -6.64
N HIS A 49 5.55 -3.50 -6.35
CA HIS A 49 4.36 -3.61 -7.18
C HIS A 49 3.55 -2.32 -7.20
N THR A 50 3.32 -1.79 -8.39
CA THR A 50 2.53 -0.57 -8.63
C THR A 50 1.03 -0.87 -8.60
N LEU A 51 0.29 -0.04 -7.86
CA LEU A 51 -1.16 -0.04 -7.71
C LEU A 51 -1.83 0.93 -8.68
#